data_AF-A0A0F9B5S7-F1
#
_entry.id   AF-A0A0F9B5S7-F1
#
_cell.length_a   1.000
_cell.length_b   1.000
_cell.length_c   1.000
_cell.angle_alpha   90.00
_cell.angle_beta   90.00
_cell.angle_gamma   90.00
#
_symmetry.space_group_name_H-M   'P 1'
#
loop_
_entity.id
_entity.type
_entity.pdbx_description
1 polymer ?
#
loop_
_entity_poly.entity_id
_entity_poly.type
_entity_poly.pdbx_seq_one_letter_code
_entity_poly.pdbx_strand_id
1 'polypeptide(L)'
;MELRERTVLLVALTVLAVVLGLVSGVSAAESGKAGPKYLNLRYDEDFSYLGGPEGSYVKDPWDSIKWIEIADDWRLTLGGQARFRFESETNKSFGATEPSQDAFLLQRYFIHADIKHA
;
A
#
# COMPACT_ATOMS: atom_id res chain seq x y z
N MET A 1 15.67 -8.26 -32.30
CA MET A 1 15.33 -7.52 -31.06
C MET A 1 16.60 -7.43 -30.24
N GLU A 2 17.06 -6.21 -30.01
CA GLU A 2 18.32 -5.91 -29.32
C GLU A 2 18.27 -6.41 -27.86
N LEU A 3 19.42 -6.80 -27.29
CA LEU A 3 19.49 -7.35 -25.93
C LEU A 3 18.86 -6.40 -24.89
N ARG A 4 19.04 -5.09 -25.10
CA ARG A 4 18.46 -4.02 -24.28
C ARG A 4 16.93 -4.00 -24.31
N GLU A 5 16.32 -4.23 -25.46
CA GLU A 5 14.86 -4.26 -25.63
C GLU A 5 14.24 -5.46 -24.91
N ARG A 6 14.91 -6.62 -24.98
CA ARG A 6 14.51 -7.84 -24.25
C ARG A 6 14.56 -7.64 -22.74
N THR A 7 15.61 -7.01 -22.22
CA THR A 7 15.74 -6.73 -20.79
C THR A 7 14.65 -5.78 -20.29
N VAL A 8 14.35 -4.71 -21.05
CA VAL A 8 13.28 -3.77 -20.69
C VAL A 8 11.91 -4.45 -20.71
N LEU A 9 11.62 -5.27 -21.73
CA LEU A 9 10.38 -6.04 -21.82
C LEU A 9 10.22 -7.02 -20.65
N LEU A 10 11.28 -7.75 -20.29
CA LEU A 10 11.26 -8.70 -19.17
C LEU A 10 11.03 -7.99 -17.83
N VAL A 11 11.68 -6.85 -17.59
CA VAL A 11 11.45 -6.06 -16.37
C VAL A 11 10.01 -5.55 -16.32
N ALA A 12 9.49 -5.01 -17.43
CA ALA A 12 8.11 -4.52 -17.50
C ALA A 12 7.07 -5.64 -17.27
N LEU A 13 7.28 -6.81 -17.85
CA LEU A 13 6.44 -8.00 -17.64
C LEU A 13 6.48 -8.49 -16.19
N THR A 14 7.66 -8.46 -15.57
CA THR A 14 7.83 -8.86 -14.17
C THR A 14 7.11 -7.89 -13.23
N VAL A 15 7.25 -6.58 -13.46
CA VAL A 15 6.51 -5.54 -12.71
C VAL A 15 5.00 -5.68 -12.90
N LEU A 16 4.54 -5.91 -14.13
CA LEU A 16 3.12 -6.10 -14.43
C LEU A 16 2.55 -7.35 -13.75
N ALA A 17 3.28 -8.46 -13.75
CA ALA A 17 2.88 -9.68 -13.06
C ALA A 17 2.79 -9.50 -11.54
N VAL A 18 3.74 -8.77 -10.93
CA VAL A 18 3.69 -8.41 -9.51
C VAL A 18 2.48 -7.53 -9.21
N VAL A 19 2.21 -6.50 -10.04
CA VAL A 19 1.05 -5.62 -9.88
C VAL A 19 -0.27 -6.40 -10.02
N LEU A 20 -0.39 -7.29 -11.01
CA LEU A 20 -1.59 -8.12 -11.18
C LEU A 20 -1.80 -9.11 -10.03
N GLY A 21 -0.71 -9.68 -9.48
CA GLY A 21 -0.77 -10.54 -8.30
C GLY A 21 -1.29 -9.81 -7.06
N LEU A 22 -0.98 -8.52 -6.90
CA LEU A 22 -1.43 -7.69 -5.79
C LEU A 22 -2.92 -7.28 -5.87
N VAL A 23 -3.59 -7.45 -7.02
CA VAL A 23 -5.01 -7.07 -7.21
C VAL A 23 -5.98 -8.21 -6.87
N SER A 24 -5.46 -9.40 -6.53
CA SER A 24 -6.27 -10.56 -6.13
C SER A 24 -6.79 -10.40 -4.69
N GLY A 25 -7.75 -9.50 -4.51
CA GLY A 25 -8.34 -9.20 -3.20
C GLY A 25 -9.59 -8.32 -3.23
N VAL A 26 -10.22 -8.09 -4.38
CA VAL A 26 -11.51 -7.40 -4.44
C VAL A 26 -12.60 -8.36 -3.95
N SER A 27 -12.67 -8.54 -2.64
CA SER A 27 -13.76 -9.26 -1.99
C SER A 27 -15.02 -8.42 -2.11
N ALA A 28 -16.12 -9.03 -2.57
CA ALA A 28 -17.42 -8.38 -2.58
C ALA A 28 -17.74 -7.92 -1.16
N ALA A 29 -18.15 -6.66 -1.00
CA ALA A 29 -18.52 -6.13 0.30
C ALA A 29 -19.73 -6.93 0.84
N GLU A 30 -19.47 -7.86 1.76
CA GLU A 30 -20.53 -8.49 2.54
C GLU A 30 -21.16 -7.43 3.44
N SER A 31 -22.35 -6.98 3.05
CA SER A 31 -23.14 -6.00 3.80
C SER A 31 -23.38 -6.50 5.22
N GLY A 32 -22.83 -5.79 6.21
CA GLY A 32 -23.10 -5.99 7.64
C GLY A 32 -21.93 -6.48 8.50
N LYS A 33 -20.85 -7.02 7.90
CA LYS A 33 -19.65 -7.42 8.66
C LYS A 33 -18.71 -6.23 8.87
N ALA A 34 -17.98 -6.22 9.98
CA ALA A 34 -16.92 -5.25 10.18
C ALA A 34 -15.82 -5.46 9.13
N GLY A 35 -15.19 -4.38 8.67
CA GLY A 35 -14.15 -4.44 7.65
C GLY A 35 -13.23 -3.22 7.73
N PRO A 36 -12.15 -3.19 6.95
CA PRO A 36 -11.17 -2.11 7.00
C PRO A 36 -11.82 -0.77 6.66
N LYS A 37 -11.72 0.18 7.60
CA LYS A 37 -12.14 1.57 7.40
C LYS A 37 -10.92 2.39 7.00
N TYR A 38 -10.84 2.77 5.73
CA TYR A 38 -9.73 3.56 5.23
C TYR A 38 -9.91 5.04 5.59
N LEU A 39 -9.11 5.51 6.54
CA LEU A 39 -9.15 6.90 7.01
C LEU A 39 -8.15 7.78 6.24
N ASN A 40 -8.31 9.10 6.35
CA ASN A 40 -7.34 10.06 5.81
C ASN A 40 -6.00 9.93 6.54
N LEU A 41 -6.05 9.72 7.85
CA LEU A 41 -4.90 9.52 8.72
C LEU A 41 -4.83 8.03 9.07
N ARG A 42 -3.80 7.33 8.56
CA ARG A 42 -3.69 5.86 8.67
C ARG A 42 -3.42 5.37 10.09
N TYR A 43 -2.79 6.20 10.90
CA TYR A 43 -2.57 5.94 12.32
C TYR A 43 -3.85 6.04 13.17
N ASP A 44 -4.95 6.58 12.63
CA ASP A 44 -6.25 6.59 13.32
C ASP A 44 -7.09 5.34 12.98
N GLU A 45 -6.63 4.48 12.07
CA GLU A 45 -7.37 3.26 11.68
C GLU A 45 -7.47 2.30 12.87
N ASP A 46 -8.69 1.81 13.14
CA ASP A 46 -8.94 0.86 14.23
C ASP A 46 -9.15 -0.55 13.68
N PHE A 47 -8.19 -1.43 14.01
CA PHE A 47 -8.19 -2.84 13.64
C PHE A 47 -8.79 -3.76 14.72
N SER A 48 -9.40 -3.21 15.78
CA SER A 48 -10.01 -3.98 16.89
C SER A 48 -11.00 -5.06 16.45
N TYR A 49 -11.65 -4.88 15.30
CA TYR A 49 -12.57 -5.86 14.73
C TYR A 49 -11.90 -7.20 14.35
N LEU A 50 -10.58 -7.21 14.13
CA LEU A 50 -9.81 -8.42 13.79
C LEU A 50 -9.67 -9.37 14.98
N GLY A 51 -9.84 -8.88 16.22
CA GLY A 51 -9.95 -9.72 17.42
C GLY A 51 -11.33 -10.38 17.61
N GLY A 52 -12.28 -10.13 16.70
CA GLY A 52 -13.60 -10.75 16.73
C GLY A 52 -13.57 -12.24 16.33
N PRO A 53 -14.65 -12.99 16.63
CA PRO A 53 -14.74 -14.41 16.25
C PRO A 53 -14.66 -14.59 14.73
N GLU A 54 -14.15 -15.75 14.28
CA GLU A 54 -14.01 -16.03 12.84
C GLU A 54 -15.36 -15.88 12.12
N GLY A 55 -15.35 -15.17 10.99
CA GLY A 55 -16.55 -14.90 10.20
C GLY A 55 -17.34 -13.66 10.61
N SER A 56 -16.96 -12.96 11.69
CA SER A 56 -17.56 -11.68 12.10
C SER A 56 -17.10 -10.47 11.29
N TYR A 57 -16.01 -10.61 10.52
CA TYR A 57 -15.43 -9.56 9.71
C TYR A 57 -15.15 -10.02 8.27
N VAL A 58 -14.97 -9.05 7.37
CA VAL A 58 -14.53 -9.27 6.00
C VAL A 58 -13.03 -9.51 6.00
N LYS A 59 -12.60 -10.70 5.55
CA LYS A 59 -11.17 -11.07 5.50
C LYS A 59 -10.43 -10.29 4.42
N ASP A 60 -9.23 -9.83 4.75
CA ASP A 60 -8.25 -9.21 3.88
C ASP A 60 -6.90 -9.96 3.96
N PRO A 61 -6.14 -10.09 2.86
CA PRO A 61 -4.86 -10.83 2.87
C PRO A 61 -3.81 -10.32 3.87
N TRP A 62 -3.96 -9.08 4.34
CA TRP A 62 -3.01 -8.43 5.24
C TRP A 62 -3.48 -8.41 6.70
N ASP A 63 -4.62 -9.06 7.03
CA ASP A 63 -5.16 -9.05 8.40
C ASP A 63 -4.15 -9.56 9.44
N SER A 64 -3.39 -10.60 9.11
CA SER A 64 -2.40 -11.22 10.01
C SER A 64 -1.25 -10.30 10.41
N ILE A 65 -0.93 -9.30 9.59
CA ILE A 65 0.11 -8.32 9.91
C ILE A 65 -0.48 -7.06 10.55
N LYS A 66 -1.77 -6.77 10.31
CA LYS A 66 -2.46 -5.59 10.86
C LYS A 66 -2.80 -5.74 12.34
N TRP A 67 -3.02 -6.98 12.81
CA TRP A 67 -3.37 -7.30 14.18
C TRP A 67 -2.58 -8.51 14.70
N ILE A 68 -1.71 -8.28 15.68
CA ILE A 68 -0.83 -9.31 16.25
C ILE A 68 -1.03 -9.35 17.76
N GLU A 69 -1.51 -10.48 18.27
CA GLU A 69 -1.55 -10.75 19.71
C GLU A 69 -0.14 -11.07 20.21
N ILE A 70 0.35 -10.32 21.20
CA ILE A 70 1.71 -10.49 21.75
C ILE A 70 1.71 -11.04 23.18
N ALA A 71 0.61 -10.87 23.92
CA ALA A 71 0.29 -11.53 25.20
C ALA A 71 -1.22 -11.44 25.44
N ASP A 72 -1.73 -12.08 26.50
CA ASP A 72 -3.18 -12.20 26.79
C ASP A 72 -3.96 -10.88 26.64
N ASP A 73 -3.43 -9.79 27.18
CA ASP A 73 -4.07 -8.46 27.14
C ASP A 73 -3.31 -7.44 26.27
N TRP A 74 -2.27 -7.85 25.56
CA TRP A 74 -1.44 -6.95 24.76
C TRP A 74 -1.53 -7.28 23.29
N ARG A 75 -1.80 -6.24 22.48
CA ARG A 75 -1.79 -6.33 21.02
C ARG A 75 -0.85 -5.31 20.39
N LEU A 76 -0.26 -5.71 19.28
CA LEU A 76 0.47 -4.88 18.35
C LEU A 76 -0.38 -4.70 17.09
N THR A 77 -0.64 -3.46 16.69
CA THR A 77 -1.25 -3.16 15.40
C THR A 77 -0.24 -2.49 14.48
N LEU A 78 -0.19 -2.92 13.22
CA LEU A 78 0.69 -2.35 12.20
C LEU A 78 -0.14 -1.72 11.09
N GLY A 79 0.32 -0.57 10.61
CA GLY A 79 -0.31 0.12 9.49
C GLY A 79 0.68 0.95 8.69
N GLY A 80 0.22 1.51 7.58
CA GLY A 80 1.07 2.33 6.75
C GLY A 80 0.43 2.81 5.46
N GLN A 81 1.22 3.57 4.72
CA GLN A 81 0.89 4.11 3.41
C GLN A 81 2.12 4.06 2.51
N ALA A 82 1.93 3.55 1.30
CA ALA A 82 2.86 3.75 0.19
C ALA A 82 2.22 4.71 -0.81
N ARG A 83 2.98 5.72 -1.25
CA ARG A 83 2.54 6.68 -2.26
C ARG A 83 3.59 6.78 -3.34
N PHE A 84 3.15 6.56 -4.58
CA PHE A 84 3.94 6.76 -5.79
C PHE A 84 3.38 7.95 -6.55
N ARG A 85 4.26 8.82 -7.04
CA ARG A 85 3.88 9.94 -7.89
C ARG A 85 4.90 10.12 -9.00
N PHE A 86 4.45 9.96 -10.23
CA PHE A 86 5.24 10.32 -11.40
C PHE A 86 5.04 11.81 -11.69
N GLU A 87 6.13 12.54 -11.85
CA GLU A 87 6.14 13.95 -12.23
C GLU A 87 7.06 14.13 -13.44
N SER A 88 6.62 14.98 -14.38
CA SER A 88 7.36 15.36 -15.57
C SER A 88 7.30 16.87 -15.68
N GLU A 89 8.47 17.49 -15.70
CA GLU A 89 8.62 18.93 -15.68
C GLU A 89 9.44 19.37 -16.90
N THR A 90 8.96 20.39 -17.60
CA THR A 90 9.63 20.98 -18.75
C THR A 90 9.92 22.43 -18.46
N ASN A 91 11.11 22.91 -18.86
CA ASN A 91 11.49 24.32 -18.78
C ASN A 91 11.43 24.89 -17.35
N LYS A 92 12.06 24.19 -16.38
CA LYS A 92 12.11 24.63 -14.96
C LYS A 92 12.74 26.01 -14.75
N SER A 93 13.57 26.43 -15.69
CA SER A 93 14.28 27.72 -15.66
C SER A 93 13.50 28.85 -16.33
N PHE A 94 12.26 28.61 -16.78
CA PHE A 94 11.43 29.61 -17.48
C PHE A 94 12.17 30.30 -18.65
N GLY A 95 13.03 29.56 -19.36
CA GLY A 95 13.81 30.06 -20.50
C GLY A 95 15.15 30.70 -20.15
N ALA A 96 15.58 30.69 -18.88
CA ALA A 96 16.91 31.19 -18.48
C ALA A 96 18.06 30.24 -18.88
N THR A 97 17.75 28.99 -19.22
CA THR A 97 18.69 27.99 -19.76
C THR A 97 18.04 27.22 -20.90
N GLU A 98 18.84 26.45 -21.65
CA GLU A 98 18.31 25.51 -22.65
C GLU A 98 17.21 24.63 -22.01
N PRO A 99 16.04 24.47 -22.65
CA PRO A 99 14.96 23.67 -22.08
C PRO A 99 15.40 22.24 -21.82
N SER A 100 15.38 21.84 -20.55
CA SER A 100 15.48 20.43 -20.16
C SER A 100 14.10 19.86 -19.85
N GLN A 101 13.96 18.56 -20.06
CA GLN A 101 12.84 17.76 -19.59
C GLN A 101 13.35 16.83 -18.50
N ASP A 102 12.79 16.97 -17.30
CA ASP A 102 13.09 16.09 -16.19
C ASP A 102 11.85 15.25 -15.87
N ALA A 103 12.04 13.94 -15.80
CA ALA A 103 11.01 13.01 -15.36
C ALA A 103 11.50 12.25 -14.13
N PHE A 104 10.66 12.17 -13.11
CA PHE A 104 11.02 11.54 -11.85
C PHE A 104 9.83 10.80 -11.24
N LEU A 105 10.14 9.66 -10.60
CA LEU A 105 9.19 8.88 -9.82
C LEU A 105 9.47 9.13 -8.33
N LEU A 106 8.59 9.89 -7.69
CA LEU A 106 8.60 10.12 -6.26
C LEU A 106 7.94 8.97 -5.53
N GLN A 107 8.55 8.56 -4.43
CA GLN A 107 8.05 7.49 -3.56
C GLN A 107 8.04 8.00 -2.12
N ARG A 108 6.96 7.73 -1.39
CA ARG A 108 6.85 8.04 0.03
C ARG A 108 6.26 6.84 0.75
N TYR A 109 6.91 6.45 1.82
CA TYR A 109 6.48 5.37 2.70
C TYR A 109 6.27 5.93 4.10
N PHE A 110 5.13 5.60 4.68
CA PHE A 110 4.79 5.89 6.05
C PHE A 110 4.38 4.57 6.70
N ILE A 111 5.00 4.21 7.82
CA ILE A 111 4.75 2.96 8.53
C ILE A 111 4.58 3.33 10.00
N HIS A 112 3.60 2.74 10.67
CA HIS A 112 3.36 2.95 12.09
C HIS A 112 3.01 1.65 12.79
N ALA A 113 3.23 1.65 14.10
CA ALA A 113 2.98 0.53 14.99
C ALA A 113 2.43 1.07 16.31
N ASP A 114 1.37 0.46 16.81
CA ASP A 114 0.76 0.83 18.08
C ASP A 114 0.67 -0.40 18.98
N ILE A 115 1.12 -0.27 20.22
CA ILE A 115 0.98 -1.30 21.25
C ILE A 115 -0.17 -0.86 22.16
N LYS A 116 -1.18 -1.72 22.33
CA LYS A 116 -2.37 -1.43 23.13
C LYS A 116 -2.60 -2.55 24.15
N HIS A 117 -2.96 -2.15 25.37
CA HIS A 117 -3.46 -3.04 26.41
C HIS A 117 -5.00 -3.06 26.37
N ALA A 118 -5.61 -4.20 26.70
CA ALA A 118 -7.07 -4.36 26.80
C ALA A 118 -7.67 -3.67 28.05
#